data_AF-A0A2S5G9J5-F1
#
_entry.id   AF-A0A2S5G9J5-F1
#
_cell.length_a   1.000
_cell.length_b   1.000
_cell.length_c   1.000
_cell.angle_alpha   90.00
_cell.angle_beta   90.00
_cell.angle_gamma   90.00
#
_symmetry.space_group_name_H-M   'P 1'
#
loop_
_entity.id
_entity.type
_entity.pdbx_description
1 polymer ?
#
loop_
_entity_poly.entity_id
_entity_poly.type
_entity_poly.pdbx_seq_one_letter_code
_entity_poly.pdbx_strand_id
1 'polypeptide(L)'
;MLKMFTTQLTGLFSRLHSKEEMAIEDAARLLAQAIAGEGHIYLKGFGEMQGAVIEALYGEEPLKGALELNEPEILDQADRALIFARRSTDAEAISLGQKLAEKNIPFVVVCGKVKDAEGDIMESADINLNTQVVKGLLPDDEGNRYGFPSLLAALYLYHGIKFTLDEMLDEE
;
A
#
# COMPACT_ATOMS: atom_id res chain seq x y z
N MET A 1 -11.38 -26.71 -2.97
CA MET A 1 -10.31 -25.70 -3.09
C MET A 1 -10.77 -24.31 -2.68
N LEU A 2 -11.79 -23.73 -3.34
CA LEU A 2 -12.29 -22.37 -3.02
C LEU A 2 -12.65 -22.18 -1.55
N LYS A 3 -13.37 -23.11 -0.92
CA LYS A 3 -13.68 -23.06 0.54
C LYS A 3 -12.41 -22.85 1.39
N MET A 4 -11.35 -23.59 1.10
CA MET A 4 -10.08 -23.49 1.84
C MET A 4 -9.39 -22.15 1.59
N PHE A 5 -9.39 -21.68 0.34
CA PHE A 5 -8.86 -20.37 -0.01
C PHE A 5 -9.61 -19.24 0.70
N THR A 6 -10.94 -19.28 0.69
CA THR A 6 -11.79 -18.32 1.41
C THR A 6 -11.47 -18.32 2.90
N THR A 7 -11.36 -19.48 3.56
CA THR A 7 -11.00 -19.54 4.99
C THR A 7 -9.62 -18.90 5.26
N GLN A 8 -8.62 -19.16 4.41
CA GLN A 8 -7.29 -18.55 4.56
C GLN A 8 -7.30 -17.04 4.31
N LEU A 9 -8.08 -16.57 3.34
CA LEU A 9 -8.31 -15.15 3.05
C LEU A 9 -9.00 -14.43 4.20
N THR A 10 -10.06 -15.01 4.77
CA THR A 10 -10.72 -14.46 5.96
C THR A 10 -9.74 -14.33 7.13
N GLY A 11 -8.90 -15.35 7.34
CA GLY A 11 -7.85 -15.29 8.35
C GLY A 11 -6.78 -14.23 8.06
N LEU A 12 -6.45 -13.99 6.78
CA LEU A 12 -5.57 -12.90 6.37
C LEU A 12 -6.18 -11.54 6.68
N PHE A 13 -7.42 -11.27 6.25
CA PHE A 13 -8.09 -10.00 6.48
C PHE A 13 -8.28 -9.70 7.97
N SER A 14 -8.63 -10.70 8.79
CA SER A 14 -8.69 -10.52 10.24
C SER A 14 -7.34 -10.11 10.85
N ARG A 15 -6.23 -10.65 10.36
CA ARG A 15 -4.89 -10.21 10.78
C ARG A 15 -4.50 -8.83 10.25
N LEU A 16 -4.94 -8.45 9.05
CA LEU A 16 -4.72 -7.10 8.52
C LEU A 16 -5.46 -6.08 9.37
N HIS A 17 -6.76 -6.31 9.59
CA HIS A 17 -7.59 -5.48 10.46
C HIS A 17 -6.94 -5.27 11.82
N SER A 18 -6.59 -6.35 12.52
CA SER A 18 -6.06 -6.24 13.89
C SER A 18 -4.65 -5.67 14.01
N LYS A 19 -3.81 -5.77 12.97
CA LYS A 19 -2.39 -5.34 13.06
C LYS A 19 -2.09 -4.02 12.39
N GLU A 20 -2.85 -3.68 11.36
CA GLU A 20 -2.60 -2.51 10.53
C GLU A 20 -3.57 -1.36 10.85
N GLU A 21 -4.51 -1.50 11.79
CA GLU A 21 -5.51 -0.47 12.15
C GLU A 21 -4.86 0.91 12.42
N MET A 22 -3.88 0.96 13.33
CA MET A 22 -3.16 2.20 13.63
C MET A 22 -2.38 2.73 12.43
N ALA A 23 -1.73 1.85 11.66
CA ALA A 23 -0.97 2.25 10.47
C ALA A 23 -1.88 2.75 9.34
N ILE A 24 -3.12 2.24 9.24
CA ILE A 24 -4.15 2.73 8.33
C ILE A 24 -4.53 4.16 8.71
N GLU A 25 -4.79 4.41 9.99
CA GLU A 25 -5.14 5.76 10.47
C GLU A 25 -3.98 6.75 10.25
N ASP A 26 -2.75 6.36 10.59
CA ASP A 26 -1.56 7.18 10.40
C ASP A 26 -1.29 7.46 8.91
N ALA A 27 -1.51 6.47 8.03
CA ALA A 27 -1.39 6.65 6.59
C ALA A 27 -2.46 7.61 6.05
N ALA A 28 -3.73 7.43 6.42
CA ALA A 28 -4.81 8.33 6.03
C ALA A 28 -4.51 9.76 6.48
N ARG A 29 -4.07 9.94 7.74
CA ARG A 29 -3.68 11.24 8.29
C ARG A 29 -2.52 11.88 7.53
N LEU A 30 -1.50 11.10 7.16
CA LEU A 30 -0.37 11.60 6.37
C LEU A 30 -0.82 12.06 4.98
N LEU A 31 -1.66 11.26 4.31
CA LEU A 31 -2.17 11.53 2.96
C LEU A 31 -3.15 12.71 2.93
N ALA A 32 -3.96 12.89 3.97
CA ALA A 32 -4.88 14.02 4.12
C ALA A 32 -4.16 15.37 4.05
N GLN A 33 -2.91 15.43 4.53
CA GLN A 33 -2.11 16.66 4.49
C GLN A 33 -1.87 17.18 3.07
N ALA A 34 -1.81 16.29 2.06
CA ALA A 34 -1.70 16.72 0.67
C ALA A 34 -2.97 17.44 0.21
N ILE A 35 -4.13 16.82 0.51
CA ILE A 35 -5.45 17.29 0.06
C ILE A 35 -5.87 18.58 0.78
N ALA A 36 -5.62 18.67 2.09
CA ALA A 36 -5.91 19.88 2.87
C ALA A 36 -4.99 21.06 2.51
N GLY A 37 -3.84 20.78 1.89
CA GLY A 37 -2.93 21.77 1.31
C GLY A 37 -3.22 22.07 -0.15
N GLU A 38 -2.17 22.39 -0.91
CA GLU A 38 -2.23 22.58 -2.38
C GLU A 38 -1.60 21.39 -3.14
N GLY A 39 -1.41 20.25 -2.45
CA GLY A 39 -0.73 19.07 -2.99
C GLY A 39 -1.68 17.98 -3.51
N HIS A 40 -1.09 16.90 -4.00
CA HIS A 40 -1.81 15.72 -4.47
C HIS A 40 -1.30 14.43 -3.82
N ILE A 41 -2.12 13.38 -3.88
CA ILE A 41 -1.71 12.03 -3.53
C ILE A 41 -1.23 11.31 -4.79
N TYR A 42 0.07 11.06 -4.89
CA TYR A 42 0.66 10.34 -6.02
C TYR A 42 0.73 8.84 -5.75
N LEU A 43 0.16 8.05 -6.68
CA LEU A 43 0.02 6.61 -6.55
C LEU A 43 1.01 5.86 -7.44
N LYS A 44 1.75 4.90 -6.87
CA LYS A 44 2.61 4.00 -7.66
C LYS A 44 2.36 2.54 -7.31
N GLY A 45 2.15 1.70 -8.31
CA GLY A 45 2.11 0.25 -8.16
C GLY A 45 3.20 -0.42 -8.98
N PHE A 46 3.89 -1.40 -8.40
CA PHE A 46 4.88 -2.22 -9.11
C PHE A 46 4.30 -3.58 -9.50
N GLY A 47 4.47 -3.98 -10.76
CA GLY A 47 3.96 -5.25 -11.26
C GLY A 47 2.43 -5.38 -11.12
N GLU A 48 1.95 -6.47 -10.51
CA GLU A 48 0.52 -6.69 -10.31
C GLU A 48 -0.12 -5.67 -9.36
N MET A 49 0.69 -5.00 -8.54
CA MET A 49 0.21 -4.03 -7.55
C MET A 49 -0.32 -2.76 -8.20
N GLN A 50 -0.06 -2.56 -9.51
CA GLN A 50 -0.74 -1.56 -10.32
C GLN A 50 -2.27 -1.69 -10.25
N GLY A 51 -2.81 -2.88 -9.97
CA GLY A 51 -4.25 -3.05 -9.76
C GLY A 51 -4.82 -2.16 -8.64
N ALA A 52 -4.06 -1.89 -7.58
CA ALA A 52 -4.50 -0.98 -6.51
C ALA A 52 -4.51 0.48 -6.96
N VAL A 53 -3.59 0.88 -7.84
CA VAL A 53 -3.56 2.22 -8.46
C VAL A 53 -4.74 2.40 -9.40
N ILE A 54 -5.03 1.40 -10.23
CA ILE A 54 -6.19 1.44 -11.14
C ILE A 54 -7.50 1.53 -10.36
N GLU A 55 -7.66 0.74 -9.29
CA GLU A 55 -8.82 0.86 -8.40
C GLU A 55 -8.93 2.27 -7.83
N ALA A 56 -7.83 2.83 -7.32
CA ALA A 56 -7.85 4.14 -6.69
C ALA A 56 -8.13 5.30 -7.65
N LEU A 57 -7.76 5.20 -8.93
CA LEU A 57 -7.98 6.26 -9.91
C LEU A 57 -9.28 6.11 -10.70
N TYR A 58 -9.69 4.87 -10.96
CA TYR A 58 -10.74 4.55 -11.94
C TYR A 58 -11.80 3.57 -11.40
N GLY A 59 -11.71 3.16 -10.14
CA GLY A 59 -12.75 2.37 -9.48
C GLY A 59 -14.07 3.12 -9.39
N GLU A 60 -15.11 2.44 -8.94
CA GLU A 60 -16.45 3.04 -8.77
C GLU A 60 -16.43 4.22 -7.79
N GLU A 61 -15.50 4.17 -6.83
CA GLU A 61 -15.28 5.22 -5.83
C GLU A 61 -13.81 5.67 -5.86
N PRO A 62 -13.41 6.54 -6.80
CA PRO A 62 -12.03 7.00 -6.89
C PRO A 62 -11.56 7.75 -5.64
N LEU A 63 -10.27 7.65 -5.33
CA LEU A 63 -9.62 8.40 -4.26
C LEU A 63 -9.55 9.89 -4.63
N LYS A 64 -10.10 10.76 -3.78
CA LYS A 64 -10.06 12.22 -3.99
C LYS A 64 -8.61 12.71 -4.02
N GLY A 65 -8.29 13.64 -4.94
CA GLY A 65 -6.96 14.26 -5.04
C GLY A 65 -5.84 13.32 -5.49
N ALA A 66 -6.16 12.12 -5.98
CA ALA A 66 -5.17 11.14 -6.39
C ALA A 66 -4.74 11.29 -7.86
N LEU A 67 -3.44 11.14 -8.11
CA LEU A 67 -2.82 11.14 -9.43
C LEU A 67 -1.88 9.94 -9.58
N GLU A 68 -1.67 9.46 -10.81
CA GLU A 68 -0.69 8.41 -11.06
C GLU A 68 0.75 8.97 -11.04
N LEU A 69 1.65 8.26 -10.35
CA LEU A 69 3.07 8.58 -10.31
C LEU A 69 3.82 7.99 -11.50
N ASN A 70 3.85 8.77 -12.58
CA ASN A 70 4.63 8.42 -13.77
C ASN A 70 6.09 8.87 -13.65
N GLU A 71 6.33 10.08 -13.15
CA GLU A 71 7.65 10.68 -13.02
C GLU A 71 7.83 11.27 -11.61
N PRO A 72 8.78 10.75 -10.79
CA PRO A 72 9.01 11.24 -9.43
C PRO A 72 9.63 12.65 -9.37
N GLU A 73 10.04 13.20 -10.51
CA GLU A 73 10.52 14.57 -10.64
C GLU A 73 9.43 15.62 -10.49
N ILE A 74 8.16 15.24 -10.65
CA ILE A 74 7.01 16.15 -10.60
C ILE A 74 6.62 16.53 -9.16
N LEU A 75 6.94 15.68 -8.18
CA LEU A 75 6.49 15.87 -6.80
C LEU A 75 7.28 16.96 -6.07
N ASP A 76 6.57 17.72 -5.25
CA ASP A 76 7.13 18.66 -4.29
C ASP A 76 6.76 18.32 -2.83
N GLN A 77 7.04 19.22 -1.89
CA GLN A 77 6.84 18.99 -0.45
C GLN A 77 5.36 19.06 -0.01
N ALA A 78 4.47 19.63 -0.81
CA ALA A 78 3.04 19.62 -0.56
C ALA A 78 2.43 18.25 -0.90
N ASP A 79 3.08 17.48 -1.77
CA ASP A 79 2.61 16.17 -2.22
C ASP A 79 2.89 15.06 -1.20
N ARG A 80 2.11 13.98 -1.32
CA ARG A 80 2.35 12.72 -0.61
C ARG A 80 2.30 11.58 -1.61
N ALA A 81 3.08 10.53 -1.37
CA ALA A 81 3.02 9.33 -2.21
C ALA A 81 2.44 8.14 -1.46
N LEU A 82 1.71 7.29 -2.18
CA LEU A 82 1.24 5.98 -1.73
C LEU A 82 1.72 4.92 -2.71
N ILE A 83 2.64 4.08 -2.23
CA ILE A 83 3.38 3.12 -3.03
C ILE A 83 2.92 1.70 -2.69
N PHE A 84 2.66 0.91 -3.72
CA PHE A 84 2.29 -0.50 -3.61
C PHE A 84 3.36 -1.37 -4.26
N ALA A 85 3.95 -2.27 -3.48
CA ALA A 85 4.92 -3.24 -3.95
C ALA A 85 4.58 -4.63 -3.43
N ARG A 86 4.97 -5.68 -4.17
CA ARG A 86 4.67 -7.07 -3.75
C ARG A 86 5.34 -7.38 -2.41
N ARG A 87 6.60 -6.98 -2.26
CA ARG A 87 7.45 -7.23 -1.11
C ARG A 87 8.27 -5.97 -0.79
N SER A 88 8.73 -5.86 0.46
CA SER A 88 9.57 -4.74 0.86
C SER A 88 10.92 -4.69 0.10
N THR A 89 11.37 -5.84 -0.40
CA THR A 89 12.62 -5.99 -1.16
C THR A 89 12.47 -5.78 -2.67
N ASP A 90 11.40 -5.14 -3.12
CA ASP A 90 11.22 -4.80 -4.55
C ASP A 90 12.21 -3.71 -4.96
N ALA A 91 13.10 -4.00 -5.91
CA ALA A 91 14.21 -3.12 -6.24
C ALA A 91 13.77 -1.78 -6.86
N GLU A 92 12.70 -1.79 -7.66
CA GLU A 92 12.18 -0.56 -8.28
C GLU A 92 11.49 0.29 -7.22
N ALA A 93 10.75 -0.35 -6.31
CA ALA A 93 10.14 0.32 -5.18
C ALA A 93 11.19 0.95 -4.25
N ILE A 94 12.25 0.21 -3.89
CA ILE A 94 13.37 0.73 -3.08
C ILE A 94 14.00 1.96 -3.74
N SER A 95 14.29 1.89 -5.04
CA SER A 95 14.89 3.02 -5.76
C SER A 95 13.98 4.25 -5.75
N LEU A 96 12.66 4.08 -5.87
CA LEU A 96 11.71 5.18 -5.76
C LEU A 96 11.65 5.74 -4.34
N GLY A 97 11.55 4.88 -3.32
CA GLY A 97 11.48 5.31 -1.92
C GLY A 97 12.70 6.12 -1.50
N GLN A 98 13.90 5.71 -1.92
CA GLN A 98 15.14 6.46 -1.69
C GLN A 98 15.09 7.86 -2.33
N LYS A 99 14.62 7.97 -3.58
CA LYS A 99 14.49 9.28 -4.26
C LYS A 99 13.50 10.21 -3.56
N LEU A 100 12.38 9.67 -3.06
CA LEU A 100 11.39 10.46 -2.32
C LEU A 100 11.95 10.93 -0.97
N ALA A 101 12.64 10.03 -0.25
CA ALA A 101 13.30 10.36 1.00
C ALA A 101 14.40 11.44 0.82
N GLU A 102 15.23 11.34 -0.22
CA GLU A 102 16.23 12.36 -0.57
C GLU A 102 15.62 13.74 -0.82
N LYS A 103 14.39 13.79 -1.35
CA LYS A 103 13.65 15.03 -1.59
C LYS A 103 12.81 15.49 -0.39
N ASN A 104 12.79 14.73 0.70
CA ASN A 104 11.91 14.93 1.85
C ASN A 104 10.42 14.96 1.46
N ILE A 105 10.02 14.08 0.53
CA ILE A 105 8.62 13.89 0.16
C ILE A 105 8.09 12.73 1.00
N PRO A 106 7.15 12.98 1.93
CA PRO A 106 6.63 11.92 2.78
C PRO A 106 5.80 10.92 2.00
N PHE A 107 5.93 9.64 2.32
CA PHE A 107 5.20 8.59 1.63
C PHE A 107 4.82 7.41 2.51
N VAL A 108 3.74 6.76 2.08
CA VAL A 108 3.21 5.52 2.61
C VAL A 108 3.62 4.38 1.68
N VAL A 109 4.02 3.23 2.24
CA VAL A 109 4.20 2.00 1.47
C VAL A 109 3.31 0.87 1.97
N VAL A 110 2.68 0.17 1.02
CA VAL A 110 1.90 -1.06 1.24
C VAL A 110 2.62 -2.22 0.56
N CYS A 111 3.22 -3.11 1.34
CA CYS A 111 3.92 -4.29 0.79
C CYS A 111 4.03 -5.46 1.77
N GLY A 112 4.41 -6.64 1.29
CA GLY A 112 4.72 -7.78 2.16
C GLY A 112 6.10 -7.63 2.82
N LYS A 113 6.16 -7.47 4.13
CA LYS A 113 7.43 -7.37 4.87
C LYS A 113 8.24 -8.65 4.75
N VAL A 114 9.42 -8.58 4.15
CA VAL A 114 10.40 -9.67 4.17
C VAL A 114 11.14 -9.65 5.50
N LYS A 115 11.24 -10.80 6.15
CA LYS A 115 11.89 -10.90 7.46
C LYS A 115 13.41 -10.73 7.30
N ASP A 116 14.02 -9.97 8.20
CA ASP A 116 15.47 -9.77 8.29
C ASP A 116 16.09 -9.17 7.00
N ALA A 117 15.29 -8.48 6.18
CA ALA A 117 15.77 -7.72 5.04
C ALA A 117 16.40 -6.40 5.50
N GLU A 118 17.53 -6.04 4.88
CA GLU A 118 18.23 -4.76 5.10
C GLU A 118 18.12 -3.91 3.83
N GLY A 119 18.01 -2.59 3.99
CA GLY A 119 17.90 -1.64 2.88
C GLY A 119 16.61 -1.81 2.09
N ASP A 120 15.55 -2.29 2.73
CA ASP A 120 14.25 -2.45 2.11
C ASP A 120 13.48 -1.11 2.08
N ILE A 121 12.41 -1.02 1.27
CA ILE A 121 11.68 0.25 1.11
C ILE A 121 11.09 0.77 2.43
N MET A 122 10.82 -0.13 3.39
CA MET A 122 10.17 0.23 4.64
C MET A 122 11.09 1.08 5.54
N GLU A 123 12.40 1.00 5.37
CA GLU A 123 13.37 1.84 6.08
C GLU A 123 13.30 3.31 5.65
N SER A 124 12.87 3.58 4.41
CA SER A 124 12.76 4.94 3.85
C SER A 124 11.36 5.55 3.96
N ALA A 125 10.33 4.74 4.20
CA ALA A 125 8.93 5.18 4.25
C ALA A 125 8.56 5.78 5.60
N ASP A 126 7.75 6.83 5.59
CA ASP A 126 7.21 7.44 6.81
C ASP A 126 6.20 6.51 7.49
N ILE A 127 5.31 5.91 6.71
CA ILE A 127 4.32 4.94 7.19
C ILE A 127 4.38 3.65 6.37
N ASN A 128 4.33 2.52 7.08
CA ASN A 128 4.45 1.19 6.53
C ASN A 128 3.22 0.37 6.84
N LEU A 129 2.52 -0.14 5.82
CA LEU A 129 1.48 -1.14 5.98
C LEU A 129 1.94 -2.49 5.44
N ASN A 130 1.86 -3.50 6.29
CA ASN A 130 2.30 -4.84 5.95
C ASN A 130 1.12 -5.68 5.45
N THR A 131 1.18 -6.10 4.18
CA THR A 131 0.20 -7.05 3.63
C THR A 131 0.24 -8.43 4.30
N GLN A 132 1.30 -8.73 5.05
CA GLN A 132 1.57 -10.04 5.66
C GLN A 132 1.67 -11.20 4.64
N VAL A 133 1.76 -10.88 3.34
CA VAL A 133 1.84 -11.86 2.25
C VAL A 133 3.28 -11.96 1.72
N VAL A 134 4.00 -12.99 2.16
CA VAL A 134 5.34 -13.34 1.62
C VAL A 134 5.37 -14.69 0.89
N LYS A 135 4.29 -15.48 1.00
CA LYS A 135 4.11 -16.79 0.36
C LYS A 135 2.63 -17.06 0.05
N GLY A 136 2.36 -18.05 -0.80
CA GLY A 136 0.99 -18.48 -1.11
C GLY A 136 0.21 -18.94 0.13
N LEU A 137 -1.12 -18.90 0.07
CA LEU A 137 -2.00 -19.28 1.17
C LEU A 137 -2.25 -20.79 1.27
N LEU A 138 -2.25 -21.50 0.14
CA LEU A 138 -2.63 -22.90 0.08
C LEU A 138 -1.40 -23.80 -0.03
N PRO A 139 -1.30 -24.90 0.74
CA PRO A 139 -0.26 -25.90 0.54
C PRO A 139 -0.55 -26.74 -0.72
N ASP A 140 0.49 -27.17 -1.42
CA ASP A 140 0.42 -28.27 -2.40
C ASP A 140 0.96 -29.59 -1.79
N ASP A 141 0.91 -30.67 -2.59
CA ASP A 141 1.32 -32.01 -2.16
C ASP A 141 2.85 -32.15 -1.99
N GLU A 142 3.64 -31.22 -2.53
CA GLU A 142 5.11 -31.18 -2.45
C GLU A 142 5.60 -30.30 -1.29
N GLY A 143 4.69 -29.65 -0.55
CA GLY A 143 5.01 -28.76 0.56
C GLY A 143 5.30 -27.31 0.15
N ASN A 144 5.15 -26.97 -1.14
CA ASN A 144 5.15 -25.58 -1.58
C ASN A 144 3.82 -24.90 -1.23
N ARG A 145 3.73 -23.59 -1.51
CA ARG A 145 2.48 -22.84 -1.34
C ARG A 145 2.11 -22.04 -2.59
N TYR A 146 0.83 -22.08 -2.95
CA TYR A 146 0.26 -21.36 -4.09
C TYR A 146 -0.93 -20.48 -3.68
N GLY A 147 -1.48 -19.73 -4.64
CA GLY A 147 -2.54 -18.75 -4.39
C GLY A 147 -2.02 -17.58 -3.58
N PHE A 148 -1.20 -16.73 -4.20
CA PHE A 148 -0.52 -15.59 -3.59
C PHE A 148 -1.41 -14.34 -3.66
N PRO A 149 -1.99 -13.87 -2.55
CA PRO A 149 -3.07 -12.87 -2.57
C PRO A 149 -2.55 -11.44 -2.29
N SER A 150 -1.35 -11.07 -2.75
CA SER A 150 -0.74 -9.76 -2.43
C SER A 150 -1.66 -8.60 -2.81
N LEU A 151 -2.18 -8.60 -4.04
CA LEU A 151 -3.07 -7.55 -4.50
C LEU A 151 -4.39 -7.51 -3.72
N LEU A 152 -4.97 -8.66 -3.34
CA LEU A 152 -6.17 -8.69 -2.50
C LEU A 152 -5.92 -8.09 -1.11
N ALA A 153 -4.76 -8.39 -0.51
CA ALA A 153 -4.37 -7.80 0.76
C ALA A 153 -4.12 -6.29 0.64
N ALA A 154 -3.49 -5.86 -0.45
CA ALA A 154 -3.23 -4.45 -0.71
C ALA A 154 -4.52 -3.66 -0.96
N LEU A 155 -5.47 -4.20 -1.72
CA LEU A 155 -6.79 -3.59 -1.92
C LEU A 155 -7.56 -3.46 -0.60
N TYR A 156 -7.50 -4.48 0.27
CA TYR A 156 -8.10 -4.39 1.60
C TYR A 156 -7.51 -3.23 2.42
N LEU A 157 -6.19 -3.10 2.45
CA LEU A 157 -5.51 -2.01 3.16
C LEU A 157 -5.78 -0.64 2.51
N TYR A 158 -5.79 -0.57 1.18
CA TYR A 158 -6.15 0.62 0.43
C TYR A 158 -7.56 1.10 0.78
N HIS A 159 -8.55 0.22 0.82
CA HIS A 159 -9.91 0.60 1.21
C HIS A 159 -9.96 1.09 2.67
N GLY A 160 -9.20 0.48 3.57
CA GLY A 160 -9.03 0.99 4.93
C GLY A 160 -8.54 2.44 4.94
N ILE A 161 -7.45 2.72 4.20
CA ILE A 161 -6.89 4.07 4.07
C ILE A 161 -7.92 5.02 3.45
N LYS A 162 -8.57 4.62 2.35
CA LYS A 162 -9.58 5.44 1.65
C LYS A 162 -10.73 5.81 2.58
N PHE A 163 -11.31 4.84 3.29
CA PHE A 163 -12.45 5.11 4.17
C PHE A 163 -12.07 6.08 5.29
N THR A 164 -10.94 5.84 5.95
CA THR A 164 -10.46 6.76 7.00
C THR A 164 -10.12 8.14 6.45
N LEU A 165 -9.54 8.22 5.25
CA LEU A 165 -9.25 9.49 4.58
C LEU A 165 -10.53 10.25 4.22
N ASP A 166 -11.51 9.57 3.63
CA ASP A 166 -12.79 10.18 3.23
C ASP A 166 -13.54 10.69 4.48
N GLU A 167 -13.55 9.92 5.58
CA GLU A 167 -14.10 10.35 6.86
C GLU A 167 -13.41 11.63 7.37
N MET A 168 -12.07 11.70 7.32
CA MET A 168 -11.33 12.89 7.72
C MET A 168 -11.66 14.13 6.87
N LEU A 169 -11.86 13.95 5.55
CA LEU A 169 -12.14 15.04 4.63
C LEU A 169 -13.60 15.52 4.67
N ASP A 170 -14.54 14.64 5.03
CA ASP A 170 -15.95 14.99 5.15
C ASP A 170 -16.29 15.60 6.52
N GLU A 171 -15.41 15.46 7.51
CA GLU A 171 -15.50 16.11 8.84
C GLU A 171 -14.97 17.56 8.88
N GLU A 172 -14.33 18.04 7.79
CA GLU A 172 -13.86 19.43 7.59
C GLU A 172 -14.86 20.31 6.82
#